data_AF-A0A7R9F9R5-F1
#
_entry.id   AF-A0A7R9F9R5-F1
#
_cell.length_a   1.000
_cell.length_b   1.000
_cell.length_c   1.000
_cell.angle_alpha   90.00
_cell.angle_beta   90.00
_cell.angle_gamma   90.00
#
_symmetry.space_group_name_H-M   'P 1'
#
loop_
_entity.id
_entity.type
_entity.pdbx_description
1 polymer ?
#
loop_
_entity_poly.entity_id
_entity_poly.type
_entity_poly.pdbx_seq_one_letter_code
_entity_poly.pdbx_strand_id
1 'polypeptide(L)'
;MLAGGQGHWRKYMTLPNILKEYNPKLLGYALGTAETSSPLSGLNVAENGALDDELLKQAKSLVRKIRQDHFIDIDNDWKLVNILIGGNDICNEYCFVDGAKDTPSGHRKNLEVALDYLQTHLPRTFVNLIHIPNVILLRNMKNVPFVCYMKQLVLCSCLFGAGERAKAESVSKILQEYWQVEKIVSELEKYDTDTFTVVLQPFFLGVEAPRSIPTLFGEAPDLSYFAPDCFHFSQKGNSLGEENIPIYRRYDRGGEGNIPTCRRYDRQGKENISTCHRYDRQGEENIPTCSLYYRRAEENIPPCHRYDNRGE
;
A
#
# COMPACT_ATOMS: atom_id res chain seq x y z
N MET A 1 -6.34 2.00 -6.29
CA MET A 1 -5.88 2.99 -5.30
C MET A 1 -5.36 2.22 -4.10
N LEU A 2 -4.07 2.38 -3.76
CA LEU A 2 -3.35 1.49 -2.85
C LEU A 2 -3.84 1.51 -1.39
N ALA A 3 -4.53 2.56 -0.93
CA ALA A 3 -4.93 2.72 0.47
C ALA A 3 -6.42 3.04 0.63
N GLY A 4 -7.30 2.13 0.19
CA GLY A 4 -8.73 2.23 0.44
C GLY A 4 -9.09 1.81 1.88
N GLY A 5 -9.88 2.62 2.57
CA GLY A 5 -10.38 2.33 3.92
C GLY A 5 -11.79 1.71 3.93
N GLN A 6 -12.24 1.13 2.82
CA GLN A 6 -13.54 0.45 2.77
C GLN A 6 -13.48 -0.90 3.51
N GLY A 7 -14.47 -1.21 4.33
CA GLY A 7 -14.49 -2.45 5.12
C GLY A 7 -13.56 -2.40 6.35
N HIS A 8 -12.94 -3.53 6.68
CA HIS A 8 -12.06 -3.71 7.84
C HIS A 8 -10.90 -4.66 7.51
N TRP A 9 -9.87 -4.71 8.36
CA TRP A 9 -8.62 -5.44 8.09
C TRP A 9 -8.83 -6.94 7.86
N ARG A 10 -9.80 -7.57 8.56
CA ARG A 10 -10.13 -8.99 8.36
C ARG A 10 -10.72 -9.31 6.97
N LYS A 11 -11.20 -8.30 6.24
CA LYS A 11 -11.74 -8.46 4.88
C LYS A 11 -10.70 -8.05 3.85
N TYR A 12 -10.07 -6.90 4.06
CA TYR A 12 -9.01 -6.37 3.22
C TYR A 12 -7.96 -5.69 4.10
N MET A 13 -6.76 -6.25 4.11
CA MET A 13 -5.64 -5.78 4.91
C MET A 13 -4.96 -4.61 4.20
N THR A 14 -5.51 -3.42 4.40
CA THR A 14 -4.94 -2.16 3.92
C THR A 14 -4.45 -1.35 5.11
N LEU A 15 -3.45 -0.49 4.90
CA LEU A 15 -2.89 0.31 5.98
C LEU A 15 -3.93 1.13 6.75
N PRO A 16 -4.90 1.83 6.12
CA PRO A 16 -5.96 2.50 6.87
C PRO A 16 -6.82 1.55 7.71
N ASN A 17 -7.08 0.34 7.23
CA ASN A 17 -7.89 -0.64 7.95
C ASN A 17 -7.14 -1.24 9.16
N ILE A 18 -5.82 -1.36 9.10
CA ILE A 18 -4.98 -1.74 10.25
C ILE A 18 -4.94 -0.58 11.26
N LEU A 19 -4.65 0.64 10.79
CA LEU A 19 -4.48 1.80 11.68
C LEU A 19 -5.75 2.15 12.48
N LYS A 20 -6.95 1.89 11.93
CA LYS A 20 -8.22 2.08 12.65
C LYS A 20 -8.33 1.25 13.93
N GLU A 21 -7.69 0.08 13.99
CA GLU A 21 -7.73 -0.79 15.18
C GLU A 21 -6.94 -0.17 16.33
N TYR A 22 -5.90 0.59 16.03
CA TYR A 22 -5.03 1.24 17.01
C TYR A 22 -5.42 2.70 17.27
N ASN A 23 -6.07 3.34 16.30
CA ASN A 23 -6.59 4.70 16.40
C ASN A 23 -8.03 4.76 15.85
N PRO A 24 -9.05 4.63 16.71
CA PRO A 24 -10.44 4.72 16.29
C PRO A 24 -10.85 6.12 15.79
N LYS A 25 -10.02 7.15 16.04
CA LYS A 25 -10.21 8.53 15.55
C LYS A 25 -9.43 8.83 14.26
N LEU A 26 -8.94 7.79 13.55
CA LEU A 26 -8.25 7.98 12.28
C LEU A 26 -9.15 8.73 11.28
N LEU A 27 -8.60 9.73 10.59
CA LEU A 27 -9.30 10.54 9.60
C LEU A 27 -8.67 10.42 8.22
N GLY A 28 -9.42 10.83 7.19
CA GLY A 28 -8.89 11.11 5.85
C GLY A 28 -8.78 9.93 4.88
N TYR A 29 -9.03 8.69 5.30
CA TYR A 29 -9.06 7.53 4.40
C TYR A 29 -10.31 7.53 3.50
N ALA A 30 -10.18 6.96 2.29
CA ALA A 30 -11.31 6.82 1.37
C ALA A 30 -12.30 5.75 1.86
N LEU A 31 -13.60 6.04 1.80
CA LEU A 31 -14.69 5.17 2.25
C LEU A 31 -15.24 4.26 1.14
N GLY A 32 -14.87 4.51 -0.10
CA GLY A 32 -15.26 3.70 -1.27
C GLY A 32 -14.64 4.23 -2.55
N THR A 33 -15.06 3.67 -3.69
CA THR A 33 -14.70 4.16 -5.02
C THR A 33 -15.37 5.51 -5.26
N ALA A 34 -14.59 6.57 -5.36
CA ALA A 34 -15.10 7.93 -5.47
C ALA A 34 -14.10 8.87 -6.15
N GLU A 35 -14.64 9.85 -6.88
CA GLU A 35 -13.87 10.98 -7.43
C GLU A 35 -13.38 11.90 -6.30
N THR A 36 -12.33 12.68 -6.56
CA THR A 36 -11.69 13.56 -5.55
C THR A 36 -12.60 14.64 -4.98
N SER A 37 -13.67 14.99 -5.70
CA SER A 37 -14.70 15.95 -5.28
C SER A 37 -15.75 15.35 -4.34
N SER A 38 -15.84 14.02 -4.26
CA SER A 38 -16.81 13.32 -3.43
C SER A 38 -16.38 13.31 -1.96
N PRO A 39 -17.31 13.48 -0.99
CA PRO A 39 -17.00 13.28 0.43
C PRO A 39 -16.42 11.88 0.74
N LEU A 40 -16.77 10.87 -0.06
CA LEU A 40 -16.29 9.50 0.09
C LEU A 40 -14.79 9.35 -0.20
N SER A 41 -14.16 10.31 -0.88
CA SER A 41 -12.71 10.28 -1.13
C SER A 41 -11.91 10.58 0.14
N GLY A 42 -12.52 11.20 1.15
CA GLY A 42 -11.78 11.77 2.28
C GLY A 42 -10.69 12.74 1.80
N LEU A 43 -9.48 12.58 2.32
CA LEU A 43 -8.30 13.34 1.92
C LEU A 43 -7.65 12.83 0.63
N ASN A 44 -8.23 11.83 -0.02
CA ASN A 44 -7.70 11.37 -1.28
C ASN A 44 -7.87 12.44 -2.38
N VAL A 45 -6.77 12.71 -3.08
CA VAL A 45 -6.66 13.68 -4.17
C VAL A 45 -6.00 13.08 -5.41
N ALA A 46 -5.86 11.75 -5.47
CA ALA A 46 -5.35 11.08 -6.65
C ALA A 46 -6.41 11.07 -7.75
N GLU A 47 -6.02 11.56 -8.92
CA GLU A 47 -6.87 11.66 -10.09
C GLU A 47 -6.58 10.54 -11.08
N ASN A 48 -7.62 10.07 -11.77
CA ASN A 48 -7.47 9.10 -12.85
C ASN A 48 -6.64 9.72 -13.99
N GLY A 49 -5.65 8.97 -14.50
CA GLY A 49 -4.83 9.43 -15.62
C GLY A 49 -3.77 10.50 -15.27
N ALA A 50 -3.63 10.88 -14.00
CA ALA A 50 -2.65 11.89 -13.60
C ALA A 50 -1.22 11.51 -14.00
N LEU A 51 -0.50 12.48 -14.56
CA LEU A 51 0.93 12.44 -14.83
C LEU A 51 1.73 13.02 -13.67
N ASP A 52 3.03 12.80 -13.66
CA ASP A 52 3.88 13.24 -12.55
C ASP A 52 4.02 14.77 -12.44
N ASP A 53 3.83 15.52 -13.53
CA ASP A 53 3.82 16.98 -13.55
C ASP A 53 2.61 17.60 -12.81
N GLU A 54 1.54 16.83 -12.61
CA GLU A 54 0.39 17.21 -11.79
C GLU A 54 0.59 16.99 -10.29
N LEU A 55 1.69 16.35 -9.87
CA LEU A 55 1.89 15.99 -8.46
C LEU A 55 1.87 17.22 -7.52
N LEU A 56 2.45 18.35 -7.96
CA LEU A 56 2.40 19.59 -7.17
C LEU A 56 0.96 20.10 -6.99
N LYS A 57 0.12 19.99 -8.02
CA LYS A 57 -1.29 20.40 -7.97
C LYS A 57 -2.08 19.50 -7.00
N GLN A 58 -1.79 18.20 -6.98
CA GLN A 58 -2.36 17.28 -6.00
C GLN A 58 -1.89 17.59 -4.57
N ALA A 59 -0.59 17.82 -4.36
CA ALA A 59 -0.04 18.22 -3.06
C ALA A 59 -0.69 19.50 -2.51
N LYS A 60 -0.85 20.54 -3.34
CA LYS A 60 -1.59 21.77 -3.01
C LYS A 60 -3.04 21.49 -2.64
N SER A 61 -3.68 20.56 -3.32
CA SER A 61 -5.08 20.21 -3.05
C SER A 61 -5.25 19.41 -1.77
N LEU A 62 -4.32 18.51 -1.44
CA LEU A 62 -4.27 17.82 -0.16
C LEU A 62 -4.13 18.80 1.00
N VAL A 63 -3.14 19.71 0.93
CA VAL A 63 -2.94 20.74 1.96
C VAL A 63 -4.18 21.62 2.12
N ARG A 64 -4.82 22.01 1.01
CA ARG A 64 -6.07 22.78 1.06
C ARG A 64 -7.19 22.02 1.75
N LYS A 65 -7.40 20.74 1.40
CA LYS A 65 -8.40 19.88 2.05
C LYS A 65 -8.14 19.75 3.55
N ILE A 66 -6.89 19.50 3.95
CA ILE A 66 -6.51 19.39 5.36
C ILE A 66 -6.78 20.70 6.11
N ARG A 67 -6.43 21.86 5.55
CA ARG A 67 -6.70 23.17 6.16
C ARG A 67 -8.18 23.50 6.31
N GLN A 68 -9.03 22.92 5.46
CA GLN A 68 -10.48 23.12 5.49
C GLN A 68 -11.19 22.15 6.44
N ASP A 69 -10.50 21.08 6.85
CA ASP A 69 -11.05 20.09 7.77
C ASP A 69 -10.83 20.54 9.23
N HIS A 70 -11.90 20.96 9.90
CA HIS A 70 -11.85 21.43 11.27
C HIS A 70 -11.51 20.35 12.31
N PHE A 71 -11.51 19.07 11.94
CA PHE A 71 -11.13 17.98 12.83
C PHE A 71 -9.64 17.66 12.80
N ILE A 72 -8.88 18.28 11.89
CA ILE A 72 -7.43 18.05 11.75
C ILE A 72 -6.67 19.25 12.27
N ASP A 73 -5.84 19.03 13.28
CA ASP A 73 -4.83 19.99 13.68
C ASP A 73 -3.63 19.86 12.75
N ILE A 74 -3.55 20.74 11.75
CA ILE A 74 -2.50 20.68 10.73
C ILE A 74 -1.09 20.80 11.32
N ASP A 75 -0.91 21.43 12.48
CA ASP A 75 0.41 21.64 13.06
C ASP A 75 0.80 20.51 14.01
N ASN A 76 -0.18 19.89 14.69
CA ASN A 76 0.08 18.92 15.75
C ASN A 76 -0.24 17.46 15.40
N ASP A 77 -1.16 17.20 14.47
CA ASP A 77 -1.48 15.83 14.09
C ASP A 77 -0.40 15.26 13.16
N TRP A 78 -0.09 13.97 13.31
CA TRP A 78 0.76 13.26 12.37
C TRP A 78 -0.03 12.87 11.12
N LYS A 79 0.51 13.17 9.94
CA LYS A 79 -0.06 12.79 8.65
C LYS A 79 0.76 11.68 8.02
N LEU A 80 0.07 10.68 7.49
CA LEU A 80 0.64 9.66 6.60
C LEU A 80 0.18 9.95 5.17
N VAL A 81 1.10 10.34 4.30
CA VAL A 81 0.82 10.68 2.91
C VAL A 81 1.41 9.60 2.01
N ASN A 82 0.55 8.91 1.24
CA ASN A 82 0.99 7.94 0.24
C ASN A 82 1.13 8.64 -1.11
N ILE A 83 2.29 8.49 -1.77
CA ILE A 83 2.52 8.98 -3.13
C ILE A 83 2.78 7.78 -4.03
N LEU A 84 1.94 7.63 -5.06
CA LEU A 84 2.13 6.70 -6.18
C LEU A 84 1.79 7.45 -7.46
N ILE A 85 2.78 7.81 -8.26
CA ILE A 85 2.62 8.59 -9.49
C ILE A 85 3.73 8.20 -10.49
N GLY A 86 3.50 8.32 -11.79
CA GLY A 86 4.48 7.92 -12.82
C GLY A 86 4.04 6.75 -13.70
N GLY A 87 3.01 6.00 -13.29
CA GLY A 87 2.49 4.86 -14.06
C GLY A 87 1.93 5.29 -15.42
N ASN A 88 1.20 6.41 -15.47
CA ASN A 88 0.64 6.96 -16.70
C ASN A 88 1.72 7.55 -17.61
N ASP A 89 2.78 8.13 -17.04
CA ASP A 89 3.91 8.69 -17.78
C ASP A 89 4.60 7.60 -18.61
N ILE A 90 4.79 6.41 -18.04
CA ILE A 90 5.32 5.26 -18.78
C ILE A 90 4.29 4.68 -19.74
N CYS A 91 3.03 4.54 -19.31
CA CYS A 91 2.00 3.88 -20.09
C CYS A 91 1.51 4.70 -21.29
N ASN A 92 1.53 6.03 -21.21
CA ASN A 92 0.86 6.92 -22.17
C ASN A 92 1.78 7.98 -22.80
N GLU A 93 2.90 8.36 -22.17
CA GLU A 93 3.74 9.46 -22.68
C GLU A 93 5.08 8.97 -23.27
N TYR A 94 5.77 8.06 -22.57
CA TYR A 94 7.13 7.62 -22.90
C TYR A 94 7.34 7.21 -24.37
N CYS A 95 6.38 6.52 -24.96
CA CYS A 95 6.49 6.04 -26.34
C CYS A 95 6.20 7.10 -27.41
N PHE A 96 5.44 8.15 -27.08
CA PHE A 96 4.80 9.00 -28.08
C PHE A 96 5.32 10.44 -28.07
N VAL A 97 5.91 10.90 -26.97
CA VAL A 97 6.44 12.26 -26.84
C VAL A 97 7.94 12.30 -27.10
N ASP A 98 8.37 13.25 -27.94
CA ASP A 98 9.79 13.54 -28.16
C ASP A 98 10.40 14.22 -26.92
N GLY A 99 11.57 13.76 -26.49
CA GLY A 99 12.12 14.12 -25.18
C GLY A 99 11.77 13.13 -24.07
N ALA A 100 11.15 11.99 -24.38
CA ALA A 100 10.86 10.94 -23.40
C ALA A 100 12.07 10.42 -22.59
N LYS A 101 13.32 10.69 -23.01
CA LYS A 101 14.52 10.39 -22.21
C LYS A 101 14.74 11.38 -21.06
N ASP A 102 14.12 12.54 -21.10
CA ASP A 102 14.06 13.51 -20.01
C ASP A 102 12.94 13.16 -19.00
N THR A 103 12.19 12.06 -19.22
CA THR A 103 11.12 11.66 -18.30
C THR A 103 11.63 11.30 -16.90
N PRO A 104 12.77 10.62 -16.68
CA PRO A 104 13.24 10.35 -15.31
C PRO A 104 13.72 11.61 -14.60
N SER A 105 14.37 12.53 -15.32
CA SER A 105 14.82 13.81 -14.74
C SER A 105 13.64 14.74 -14.46
N GLY A 106 12.62 14.74 -15.31
CA GLY A 106 11.32 15.37 -15.10
C GLY A 106 10.62 14.81 -13.87
N HIS A 107 10.50 13.48 -13.78
CA HIS A 107 9.92 12.76 -12.65
C HIS A 107 10.60 13.15 -11.33
N ARG A 108 11.95 13.15 -11.32
CA ARG A 108 12.73 13.60 -10.16
C ARG A 108 12.36 15.02 -9.75
N LYS A 109 12.37 15.96 -10.70
CA LYS A 109 12.06 17.36 -10.45
C LYS A 109 10.64 17.53 -9.91
N ASN A 110 9.67 16.82 -10.48
CA ASN A 110 8.27 16.89 -10.09
C ASN A 110 8.04 16.33 -8.68
N LEU A 111 8.69 15.20 -8.35
CA LEU A 111 8.73 14.67 -6.98
C LEU A 111 9.34 15.68 -6.02
N GLU A 112 10.53 16.22 -6.33
CA GLU A 112 11.21 17.15 -5.43
C GLU A 112 10.38 18.41 -5.18
N VAL A 113 9.80 19.01 -6.22
CA VAL A 113 8.95 20.21 -6.09
C VAL A 113 7.70 19.94 -5.24
N ALA A 114 7.07 18.78 -5.38
CA ALA A 114 5.91 18.42 -4.57
C ALA A 114 6.28 18.13 -3.11
N LEU A 115 7.40 17.43 -2.88
CA LEU A 115 7.91 17.12 -1.54
C LEU A 115 8.35 18.38 -0.80
N ASP A 116 9.06 19.30 -1.47
CA ASP A 116 9.43 20.61 -0.91
C ASP A 116 8.17 21.39 -0.49
N TYR A 117 7.11 21.35 -1.31
CA TYR A 117 5.84 21.97 -0.97
C TYR A 117 5.17 21.32 0.25
N LEU A 118 5.10 19.98 0.30
CA LEU A 118 4.53 19.24 1.43
C LEU A 118 5.32 19.52 2.71
N GLN A 119 6.65 19.45 2.67
CA GLN A 119 7.51 19.72 3.82
C GLN A 119 7.28 21.13 4.38
N THR A 120 7.11 22.11 3.50
CA THR A 120 6.88 23.50 3.91
C THR A 120 5.49 23.75 4.49
N HIS A 121 4.45 23.06 3.99
CA HIS A 121 3.05 23.40 4.30
C HIS A 121 2.29 22.34 5.09
N LEU A 122 2.90 21.18 5.34
CA LEU A 122 2.31 20.04 6.01
C LEU A 122 3.33 19.44 7.00
N PRO A 123 3.58 20.11 8.15
CA PRO A 123 4.52 19.61 9.15
C PRO A 123 4.03 18.27 9.74
N ARG A 124 4.88 17.53 10.44
CA ARG A 124 4.55 16.22 11.05
C ARG A 124 3.98 15.24 10.02
N THR A 125 4.73 15.03 8.95
CA THR A 125 4.31 14.18 7.84
C THR A 125 5.30 13.05 7.60
N PHE A 126 4.77 11.83 7.60
CA PHE A 126 5.45 10.67 7.05
C PHE A 126 4.96 10.49 5.62
N VAL A 127 5.86 10.64 4.65
CA VAL A 127 5.56 10.38 3.25
C VAL A 127 6.00 8.96 2.92
N ASN A 128 5.01 8.14 2.56
CA ASN A 128 5.23 6.83 1.99
C ASN A 128 5.30 6.97 0.46
N LEU A 129 6.50 7.08 -0.09
CA LEU A 129 6.74 7.11 -1.53
C LEU A 129 6.75 5.68 -2.06
N ILE A 130 5.77 5.32 -2.87
CA ILE A 130 5.61 3.97 -3.40
C ILE A 130 6.17 3.93 -4.81
N HIS A 131 7.03 2.95 -5.10
CA HIS A 131 7.56 2.76 -6.44
C HIS A 131 6.44 2.71 -7.48
N ILE A 132 6.69 3.21 -8.69
CA ILE A 132 5.76 2.99 -9.79
C ILE A 132 5.52 1.48 -10.04
N PRO A 133 4.32 1.08 -10.49
CA PRO A 133 4.03 -0.33 -10.76
C PRO A 133 4.90 -0.89 -11.89
N ASN A 134 5.32 -2.15 -11.75
CA ASN A 134 5.98 -2.87 -12.84
C ASN A 134 4.95 -3.23 -13.93
N VAL A 135 4.72 -2.31 -14.86
CA VAL A 135 3.71 -2.50 -15.92
C VAL A 135 4.06 -3.64 -16.88
N ILE A 136 5.32 -4.08 -16.95
CA ILE A 136 5.73 -5.23 -17.79
C ILE A 136 5.00 -6.51 -17.38
N LEU A 137 4.62 -6.65 -16.11
CA LEU A 137 3.87 -7.80 -15.61
C LEU A 137 2.57 -8.03 -16.40
N LEU A 138 1.97 -6.96 -16.94
CA LEU A 138 0.75 -7.06 -17.73
C LEU A 138 0.96 -7.83 -19.03
N ARG A 139 2.16 -7.79 -19.64
CA ARG A 139 2.48 -8.61 -20.85
C ARG A 139 2.64 -10.09 -20.55
N ASN A 140 2.92 -10.44 -19.29
CA ASN A 140 3.10 -11.83 -18.87
C ASN A 140 1.77 -12.54 -18.61
N MET A 141 0.67 -11.80 -18.50
CA MET A 141 -0.67 -12.37 -18.36
C MET A 141 -1.16 -12.95 -19.69
N LYS A 142 -1.09 -14.27 -19.84
CA LYS A 142 -1.61 -15.01 -20.99
C LYS A 142 -3.12 -15.28 -20.83
N ASN A 143 -3.83 -15.51 -21.93
CA ASN A 143 -5.25 -15.90 -21.94
C ASN A 143 -6.18 -14.92 -21.20
N VAL A 144 -5.85 -13.62 -21.20
CA VAL A 144 -6.74 -12.59 -20.65
C VAL A 144 -7.99 -12.43 -21.53
N PRO A 145 -9.18 -12.18 -20.95
CA PRO A 145 -10.38 -11.88 -21.71
C PRO A 145 -10.19 -10.72 -22.70
N PHE A 146 -10.85 -10.78 -23.86
CA PHE A 146 -10.71 -9.76 -24.90
C PHE A 146 -10.97 -8.33 -24.40
N VAL A 147 -11.98 -8.17 -23.52
CA VAL A 147 -12.29 -6.88 -22.89
C VAL A 147 -11.12 -6.36 -22.06
N CYS A 148 -10.44 -7.22 -21.30
CA CYS A 148 -9.24 -6.86 -20.54
C CYS A 148 -8.11 -6.41 -21.47
N TYR A 149 -7.87 -7.16 -22.55
CA TYR A 149 -6.84 -6.82 -23.53
C TYR A 149 -7.09 -5.44 -24.16
N MET A 150 -8.34 -5.15 -24.55
CA MET A 150 -8.72 -3.84 -25.07
C MET A 150 -8.51 -2.72 -24.05
N LYS A 151 -8.79 -2.97 -22.76
CA LYS A 151 -8.53 -2.01 -21.69
C LYS A 151 -7.04 -1.77 -21.47
N GLN A 152 -6.23 -2.81 -21.47
CA GLN A 152 -4.77 -2.71 -21.37
C GLN A 152 -4.17 -1.93 -22.53
N LEU A 153 -4.68 -2.11 -23.75
CA LEU A 153 -4.26 -1.34 -24.92
C LEU A 153 -4.57 0.15 -24.79
N VAL A 154 -5.71 0.51 -24.21
CA VAL A 154 -6.12 1.92 -24.03
C VAL A 154 -5.42 2.56 -22.84
N LEU A 155 -5.34 1.86 -21.71
CA LEU A 155 -4.77 2.38 -20.45
C LEU A 155 -3.23 2.37 -20.42
N CYS A 156 -2.60 1.58 -21.30
CA CYS A 156 -1.15 1.47 -21.41
C CYS A 156 -0.71 1.26 -22.86
N SER A 157 -1.07 2.23 -23.69
CA SER A 157 -0.84 2.20 -25.14
C SER A 157 0.64 2.10 -25.52
N CYS A 158 1.55 2.61 -24.69
CA CYS A 158 3.00 2.46 -24.89
C CYS A 158 3.46 1.00 -24.79
N LEU A 159 2.86 0.18 -23.91
CA LEU A 159 3.31 -1.20 -23.71
C LEU A 159 2.67 -2.18 -24.69
N PHE A 160 1.42 -1.93 -25.08
CA PHE A 160 0.61 -2.82 -25.92
C PHE A 160 0.45 -2.35 -27.37
N GLY A 161 0.80 -1.10 -27.67
CA GLY A 161 0.78 -0.52 -29.02
C GLY A 161 2.00 -0.87 -29.88
N ALA A 162 1.98 -0.38 -31.12
CA ALA A 162 3.08 -0.58 -32.08
C ALA A 162 4.08 0.58 -32.01
N GLY A 163 5.35 0.29 -31.74
CA GLY A 163 6.44 1.29 -31.76
C GLY A 163 7.79 0.70 -31.37
N GLU A 164 8.90 1.33 -31.79
CA GLU A 164 10.25 0.86 -31.44
C GLU A 164 10.54 1.02 -29.94
N ARG A 165 10.04 2.10 -29.31
CA ARG A 165 10.14 2.35 -27.85
C ARG A 165 9.14 1.52 -27.02
N ALA A 166 8.11 0.97 -27.66
CA ALA A 166 7.12 0.08 -27.04
C ALA A 166 7.67 -1.33 -26.77
N LYS A 167 8.93 -1.61 -27.13
CA LYS A 167 9.59 -2.88 -26.80
C LYS A 167 9.68 -3.05 -25.29
N ALA A 168 9.35 -4.24 -24.81
CA ALA A 168 9.37 -4.56 -23.37
C ALA A 168 10.71 -4.25 -22.71
N GLU A 169 11.82 -4.42 -23.44
CA GLU A 169 13.17 -4.08 -22.97
C GLU A 169 13.35 -2.57 -22.75
N SER A 170 12.88 -1.73 -23.68
CA SER A 170 12.94 -0.27 -23.56
C SER A 170 12.09 0.23 -22.40
N VAL A 171 10.86 -0.30 -22.27
CA VAL A 171 9.98 0.02 -21.14
C VAL A 171 10.56 -0.48 -19.81
N SER A 172 11.19 -1.66 -19.81
CA SER A 172 11.88 -2.18 -18.62
C SER A 172 13.03 -1.28 -18.20
N LYS A 173 13.78 -0.71 -19.15
CA LYS A 173 14.89 0.19 -18.83
C LYS A 173 14.38 1.50 -18.19
N ILE A 174 13.34 2.12 -18.77
CA ILE A 174 12.81 3.37 -18.23
C ILE A 174 12.16 3.17 -16.84
N LEU A 175 11.47 2.03 -16.62
CA LEU A 175 10.95 1.65 -15.29
C LEU A 175 12.05 1.61 -14.24
N GLN A 176 13.19 1.00 -14.57
CA GLN A 176 14.35 0.95 -13.66
C GLN A 176 14.91 2.33 -13.37
N GLU A 177 14.98 3.21 -14.37
CA GLU A 177 15.43 4.60 -14.18
C GLU A 177 14.49 5.39 -13.24
N TYR A 178 13.17 5.22 -13.38
CA TYR A 178 12.19 5.79 -12.45
C TYR A 178 12.36 5.26 -11.02
N TRP A 179 12.51 3.94 -10.85
CA TRP A 179 12.76 3.36 -9.53
C TRP A 179 14.06 3.88 -8.89
N GLN A 180 15.13 4.04 -9.68
CA GLN A 180 16.35 4.66 -9.16
C GLN A 180 16.14 6.12 -8.75
N VAL A 181 15.37 6.89 -9.51
CA VAL A 181 15.02 8.26 -9.16
C VAL A 181 14.23 8.32 -7.85
N GLU A 182 13.18 7.51 -7.69
CA GLU A 182 12.37 7.47 -6.48
C GLU A 182 13.22 7.08 -5.26
N LYS A 183 14.15 6.13 -5.44
CA LYS A 183 15.11 5.77 -4.40
C LYS A 183 16.01 6.94 -4.02
N ILE A 184 16.67 7.56 -5.00
CA ILE A 184 17.56 8.70 -4.77
C ILE A 184 16.82 9.83 -4.05
N VAL A 185 15.61 10.19 -4.53
CA VAL A 185 14.78 11.25 -3.94
C VAL A 185 14.41 10.91 -2.50
N SER A 186 13.99 9.67 -2.23
CA SER A 186 13.69 9.25 -0.86
C SER A 186 14.93 9.35 0.03
N GLU A 187 16.12 9.10 -0.50
CA GLU A 187 17.37 9.06 0.26
C GLU A 187 17.95 10.45 0.60
N LEU A 188 17.45 11.53 -0.01
CA LEU A 188 17.92 12.90 0.22
C LEU A 188 17.73 13.33 1.69
N GLU A 189 18.80 13.82 2.31
CA GLU A 189 18.81 14.27 3.72
C GLU A 189 17.82 15.40 4.01
N LYS A 190 17.55 16.27 3.02
CA LYS A 190 16.58 17.36 3.19
C LYS A 190 15.17 16.86 3.52
N TYR A 191 14.85 15.61 3.19
CA TYR A 191 13.55 14.99 3.48
C TYR A 191 13.61 14.01 4.66
N ASP A 192 14.61 14.09 5.54
CA ASP A 192 14.68 13.28 6.76
C ASP A 192 14.94 14.20 7.96
N THR A 193 13.86 14.65 8.59
CA THR A 193 13.85 15.59 9.72
C THR A 193 12.94 15.05 10.84
N ASP A 194 13.01 15.64 12.03
CA ASP A 194 12.20 15.23 13.18
C ASP A 194 10.68 15.29 12.94
N THR A 195 10.24 16.10 11.97
CA THR A 195 8.81 16.33 11.69
C THR A 195 8.42 16.03 10.25
N PHE A 196 9.35 15.58 9.41
CA PHE A 196 9.06 15.24 8.02
C PHE A 196 10.05 14.19 7.53
N THR A 197 9.54 13.04 7.08
CA THR A 197 10.39 11.98 6.51
C THR A 197 9.77 11.40 5.25
N VAL A 198 10.60 11.06 4.26
CA VAL A 198 10.20 10.30 3.07
C VAL A 198 10.81 8.90 3.14
N VAL A 199 9.94 7.89 3.10
CA VAL A 199 10.33 6.48 3.09
C VAL A 199 9.85 5.84 1.80
N LEU A 200 10.79 5.19 1.11
CA LEU A 200 10.50 4.44 -0.10
C LEU A 200 9.87 3.09 0.21
N GLN A 201 8.83 2.78 -0.56
CA GLN A 201 8.05 1.56 -0.49
C GLN A 201 8.22 0.75 -1.77
N PRO A 202 9.05 -0.31 -1.75
CA PRO A 202 9.29 -1.12 -2.93
C PRO A 202 8.19 -2.15 -3.17
N PHE A 203 6.92 -1.75 -3.03
CA PHE A 203 5.71 -2.58 -3.15
C PHE A 203 5.75 -3.49 -4.38
N PHE A 204 6.22 -2.97 -5.52
CA PHE A 204 6.19 -3.66 -6.81
C PHE A 204 7.48 -4.39 -7.18
N LEU A 205 8.54 -4.27 -6.37
CA LEU A 205 9.79 -4.98 -6.64
C LEU A 205 9.63 -6.45 -6.26
N GLY A 206 9.87 -7.35 -7.21
CA GLY A 206 9.76 -8.79 -6.99
C GLY A 206 8.33 -9.32 -6.93
N VAL A 207 7.31 -8.48 -7.18
CA VAL A 207 5.93 -8.97 -7.37
C VAL A 207 5.85 -9.71 -8.69
N GLU A 208 5.48 -10.98 -8.62
CA GLU A 208 5.22 -11.82 -9.79
C GLU A 208 3.81 -11.58 -10.33
N ALA A 209 3.57 -12.00 -11.57
CA ALA A 209 2.22 -12.01 -12.14
C ALA A 209 1.27 -12.82 -11.23
N PRO A 210 -0.03 -12.49 -11.20
CA PRO A 210 -0.98 -13.21 -10.36
C PRO A 210 -0.94 -14.71 -10.67
N ARG A 211 -1.11 -15.52 -9.63
CA ARG A 211 -1.15 -16.98 -9.74
C ARG A 211 -2.10 -17.38 -10.87
N SER A 212 -1.65 -18.31 -11.72
CA SER A 212 -2.53 -18.90 -12.71
C SER A 212 -3.55 -19.80 -12.02
N ILE A 213 -4.80 -19.70 -12.46
CA ILE A 213 -5.90 -20.56 -12.07
C ILE A 213 -6.23 -21.52 -13.23
N PRO A 214 -6.50 -22.81 -12.95
CA PRO A 214 -6.98 -23.73 -13.96
C PRO A 214 -8.36 -23.31 -14.47
N THR A 215 -8.55 -23.35 -15.78
CA THR A 215 -9.83 -23.12 -16.46
C THR A 215 -10.12 -24.26 -17.44
N LEU A 216 -11.35 -24.30 -17.96
CA LEU A 216 -11.76 -25.24 -19.01
C LEU A 216 -10.90 -25.14 -20.30
N PHE A 217 -10.22 -24.02 -20.51
CA PHE A 217 -9.42 -23.74 -21.71
C PHE A 217 -7.91 -23.64 -21.41
N GLY A 218 -7.46 -24.17 -20.27
CA GLY A 218 -6.06 -24.11 -19.81
C GLY A 218 -5.87 -23.17 -18.63
N GLU A 219 -4.68 -22.61 -18.46
CA GLU A 219 -4.38 -21.68 -17.36
C GLU A 219 -4.72 -20.23 -17.73
N ALA A 220 -5.30 -19.48 -16.78
CA ALA A 220 -5.58 -18.05 -16.90
C ALA A 220 -5.14 -17.31 -15.62
N PRO A 221 -4.81 -16.02 -15.66
CA PRO A 221 -4.46 -15.26 -14.47
C PRO A 221 -5.65 -15.17 -13.50
N ASP A 222 -5.40 -15.21 -12.18
CA ASP A 222 -6.41 -14.87 -11.18
C ASP A 222 -6.73 -13.37 -11.23
N LEU A 223 -7.76 -13.03 -12.02
CA LEU A 223 -8.21 -11.65 -12.21
C LEU A 223 -8.87 -11.04 -10.96
N SER A 224 -9.10 -11.81 -9.88
CA SER A 224 -9.69 -11.26 -8.65
C SER A 224 -8.77 -10.24 -7.95
N TYR A 225 -7.48 -10.22 -8.28
CA TYR A 225 -6.52 -9.21 -7.82
C TYR A 225 -6.60 -7.88 -8.59
N PHE A 226 -7.38 -7.82 -9.68
CA PHE A 226 -7.58 -6.61 -10.47
C PHE A 226 -9.02 -6.10 -10.42
N ALA A 227 -9.18 -4.80 -10.66
CA ALA A 227 -10.45 -4.18 -10.94
C ALA A 227 -11.02 -4.72 -12.27
N PRO A 228 -12.30 -4.43 -12.61
CA PRO A 228 -12.92 -4.92 -13.84
C PRO A 228 -12.20 -4.53 -15.15
N ASP A 229 -11.29 -3.56 -15.11
CA ASP A 229 -10.42 -3.18 -16.25
C ASP A 229 -9.19 -4.09 -16.44
N CYS A 230 -8.93 -5.01 -15.49
CA CYS A 230 -7.81 -5.95 -15.52
C CYS A 230 -6.43 -5.26 -15.63
N PHE A 231 -6.35 -4.03 -15.13
CA PHE A 231 -5.18 -3.17 -15.16
C PHE A 231 -4.90 -2.61 -13.77
N HIS A 232 -5.88 -1.95 -13.15
CA HIS A 232 -5.76 -1.46 -11.78
C HIS A 232 -5.98 -2.57 -10.77
N PHE A 233 -5.32 -2.52 -9.62
CA PHE A 233 -5.53 -3.49 -8.54
C PHE A 233 -6.92 -3.36 -7.91
N SER A 234 -7.57 -4.50 -7.67
CA SER A 234 -8.76 -4.59 -6.82
C SER A 234 -8.39 -4.35 -5.36
N GLN A 235 -9.38 -4.25 -4.48
CA GLN A 235 -9.10 -4.17 -3.05
C GLN A 235 -8.27 -5.36 -2.53
N LYS A 236 -8.48 -6.56 -3.10
CA LYS A 236 -7.67 -7.76 -2.85
C LYS A 236 -6.23 -7.56 -3.35
N GLY A 237 -6.05 -7.03 -4.55
CA GLY A 237 -4.72 -6.69 -5.11
C GLY A 237 -3.96 -5.66 -4.28
N ASN A 238 -4.62 -4.59 -3.85
CA ASN A 238 -4.00 -3.57 -3.00
C ASN A 238 -3.57 -4.16 -1.64
N SER A 239 -4.31 -5.15 -1.11
CA SER A 239 -3.93 -5.81 0.16
C SER A 239 -2.65 -6.64 0.05
N LEU A 240 -2.33 -7.18 -1.13
CA LEU A 240 -1.13 -8.02 -1.29
C LEU A 240 0.17 -7.27 -1.07
N GLY A 241 0.31 -6.06 -1.60
CA GLY A 241 1.61 -5.39 -1.40
C GLY A 241 1.73 -4.65 -0.06
N GLU A 242 0.66 -4.61 0.74
CA GLU A 242 0.76 -4.31 2.17
C GLU A 242 1.36 -5.51 2.95
N GLU A 243 1.29 -6.74 2.40
CA GLU A 243 2.02 -7.91 2.91
C GLU A 243 3.49 -7.92 2.46
N ASN A 244 3.80 -7.30 1.32
CA ASN A 244 5.14 -7.31 0.71
C ASN A 244 6.06 -6.18 1.20
N ILE A 245 5.88 -5.63 2.41
CA ILE A 245 6.76 -4.59 2.96
C ILE A 245 8.11 -5.22 3.34
N PRO A 246 9.23 -4.97 2.63
CA PRO A 246 10.53 -5.44 3.06
C PRO A 246 10.98 -4.59 4.25
N ILE A 247 11.50 -5.22 5.29
CA ILE A 247 12.04 -4.52 6.47
C ILE A 247 13.26 -3.70 6.01
N TYR A 248 13.09 -2.39 5.81
CA TYR A 248 14.16 -1.47 5.41
C TYR A 248 14.60 -0.64 6.62
N ARG A 249 15.91 -0.44 6.82
CA ARG A 249 16.52 0.25 7.99
C ARG A 249 15.97 1.66 8.32
N ARG A 250 15.24 2.33 7.42
CA ARG A 250 14.59 3.63 7.69
C ARG A 250 13.25 3.49 8.39
N TYR A 251 12.52 2.39 8.18
CA TYR A 251 11.38 2.04 9.02
C TYR A 251 11.80 1.87 10.47
N ASP A 252 12.97 1.27 10.68
CA ASP A 252 13.53 1.13 12.02
C ASP A 252 13.89 2.49 12.60
N ARG A 253 14.50 3.43 11.86
CA ARG A 253 14.85 4.75 12.44
C ARG A 253 13.66 5.68 12.70
N GLY A 254 12.72 5.79 11.76
CA GLY A 254 11.48 6.58 11.94
C GLY A 254 10.51 5.92 12.93
N GLY A 255 10.54 4.59 12.99
CA GLY A 255 9.85 3.77 13.97
C GLY A 255 10.50 3.86 15.35
N GLU A 256 11.80 3.70 15.51
CA GLU A 256 12.49 3.73 16.81
C GLU A 256 12.35 5.07 17.55
N GLY A 257 12.15 6.17 16.81
CA GLY A 257 11.85 7.48 17.40
C GLY A 257 10.41 7.65 17.92
N ASN A 258 9.44 6.93 17.35
CA ASN A 258 7.99 7.09 17.64
C ASN A 258 7.29 5.81 18.15
N ILE A 259 7.94 4.66 18.06
CA ILE A 259 7.58 3.42 18.71
C ILE A 259 8.10 3.57 20.14
N PRO A 260 7.22 3.53 21.16
CA PRO A 260 7.68 3.49 22.53
C PRO A 260 8.64 2.29 22.63
N THR A 261 9.93 2.55 22.90
CA THR A 261 10.92 1.49 23.15
C THR A 261 10.28 0.43 24.06
N CYS A 262 10.63 -0.86 23.95
CA CYS A 262 10.02 -1.90 24.79
C CYS A 262 9.99 -1.53 26.28
N ARG A 263 10.95 -0.74 26.78
CA ARG A 263 10.94 -0.17 28.14
C ARG A 263 9.83 0.84 28.44
N ARG A 264 9.46 1.68 27.47
CA ARG A 264 8.35 2.63 27.56
C ARG A 264 7.00 1.93 27.38
N TYR A 265 6.91 0.94 26.48
CA TYR A 265 5.75 0.05 26.34
C TYR A 265 5.53 -0.78 27.62
N ASP A 266 6.59 -1.29 28.25
CA ASP A 266 6.54 -1.95 29.56
C ASP A 266 6.18 -0.99 30.69
N ARG A 267 6.63 0.27 30.65
CA ARG A 267 6.32 1.26 31.69
C ARG A 267 4.87 1.70 31.62
N GLN A 268 4.37 2.01 30.42
CA GLN A 268 2.99 2.38 30.16
C GLN A 268 2.05 1.17 30.31
N GLY A 269 2.54 -0.03 29.98
CA GLY A 269 1.94 -1.31 30.32
C GLY A 269 1.84 -1.50 31.83
N LYS A 270 2.90 -1.24 32.62
CA LYS A 270 2.89 -1.33 34.09
C LYS A 270 1.99 -0.29 34.77
N GLU A 271 1.86 0.90 34.21
CA GLU A 271 0.92 1.93 34.69
C GLU A 271 -0.55 1.55 34.39
N ASN A 272 -0.82 0.97 33.20
CA ASN A 272 -2.14 0.44 32.82
C ASN A 272 -2.47 -0.95 33.39
N ILE A 273 -1.49 -1.69 33.90
CA ILE A 273 -1.68 -2.99 34.58
C ILE A 273 -2.44 -2.83 35.91
N SER A 274 -2.45 -1.64 36.52
CA SER A 274 -3.31 -1.35 37.68
C SER A 274 -4.82 -1.52 37.37
N THR A 275 -5.20 -1.40 36.10
CA THR A 275 -6.55 -1.66 35.59
C THR A 275 -6.78 -3.11 35.20
N CYS A 276 -5.76 -3.83 34.70
CA CYS A 276 -5.85 -5.29 34.46
C CYS A 276 -5.97 -6.08 35.76
N HIS A 277 -5.30 -5.70 36.85
CA HIS A 277 -5.46 -6.37 38.15
C HIS A 277 -6.90 -6.36 38.68
N ARG A 278 -7.74 -5.41 38.21
CA ARG A 278 -9.18 -5.34 38.55
C ARG A 278 -10.02 -6.28 37.69
N TYR A 279 -9.58 -6.58 36.46
CA TYR A 279 -10.19 -7.57 35.56
C TYR A 279 -9.71 -8.99 35.88
N ASP A 280 -8.42 -9.18 36.20
CA ASP A 280 -7.83 -10.47 36.58
C ASP A 280 -8.41 -10.98 37.91
N ARG A 281 -8.65 -10.11 38.89
CA ARG A 281 -9.30 -10.51 40.15
C ARG A 281 -10.74 -11.03 39.94
N GLN A 282 -11.40 -10.59 38.87
CA GLN A 282 -12.75 -11.04 38.49
C GLN A 282 -12.72 -12.28 37.58
N GLY A 283 -11.58 -12.59 36.97
CA GLY A 283 -11.32 -13.81 36.20
C GLY A 283 -10.75 -14.97 37.03
N GLU A 284 -9.99 -14.67 38.09
CA GLU A 284 -9.42 -15.67 39.03
C GLU A 284 -10.49 -16.42 39.84
N GLU A 285 -11.69 -15.84 40.01
CA GLU A 285 -12.79 -16.50 40.73
C GLU A 285 -13.52 -17.58 39.92
N ASN A 286 -13.31 -17.68 38.60
CA ASN A 286 -14.24 -18.45 37.74
C ASN A 286 -13.69 -19.61 36.90
N ILE A 287 -12.38 -19.86 36.73
CA ILE A 287 -11.93 -20.96 35.84
C ILE A 287 -10.63 -21.67 36.34
N PRO A 288 -10.54 -23.02 36.37
CA PRO A 288 -9.40 -23.77 36.95
C PRO A 288 -8.13 -23.72 36.09
N THR A 289 -6.97 -23.82 36.74
CA THR A 289 -5.63 -23.60 36.16
C THR A 289 -5.20 -24.64 35.10
N CYS A 290 -4.38 -24.17 34.14
CA CYS A 290 -3.90 -24.85 32.93
C CYS A 290 -3.26 -26.24 33.11
N SER A 291 -2.87 -26.63 34.33
CA SER A 291 -2.28 -27.94 34.61
C SER A 291 -3.29 -29.10 34.49
N LEU A 292 -4.58 -28.82 34.69
CA LEU A 292 -5.66 -29.80 34.44
C LEU A 292 -5.97 -29.96 32.95
N TYR A 293 -5.72 -28.94 32.13
CA TYR A 293 -6.00 -28.97 30.69
C TYR A 293 -5.00 -29.84 29.94
N TYR A 294 -3.72 -29.79 30.31
CA TYR A 294 -2.67 -30.62 29.69
C TYR A 294 -2.87 -32.11 29.99
N ARG A 295 -3.24 -32.50 31.22
CA ARG A 295 -3.50 -33.92 31.56
C ARG A 295 -4.70 -34.50 30.81
N ARG A 296 -5.76 -33.72 30.58
CA ARG A 296 -6.93 -34.18 29.82
C ARG A 296 -6.68 -34.30 28.32
N ALA A 297 -5.73 -33.54 27.77
CA ALA A 297 -5.39 -33.59 26.36
C ALA A 297 -4.63 -34.87 25.98
N GLU A 298 -3.76 -35.37 26.86
CA GLU A 298 -3.04 -36.64 26.64
C GLU A 298 -3.94 -37.87 26.72
N GLU A 299 -5.00 -37.85 27.54
CA GLU A 299 -5.96 -38.97 27.66
C GLU A 299 -6.94 -39.09 26.47
N ASN A 300 -7.04 -38.10 25.58
CA ASN A 300 -8.07 -38.02 24.53
C ASN A 300 -7.55 -38.17 23.08
N ILE A 301 -6.30 -38.57 22.86
CA ILE A 301 -5.76 -38.87 21.52
C ILE A 301 -5.87 -40.38 21.26
N PRO A 302 -6.78 -40.88 20.40
CA PRO A 302 -6.87 -42.30 20.08
C PRO A 302 -5.77 -42.71 19.08
N PRO A 303 -5.10 -43.86 19.25
CA PRO A 303 -4.09 -44.34 18.29
C PRO A 303 -4.72 -44.91 17.01
N CYS A 304 -3.96 -44.84 15.91
CA CYS A 304 -4.36 -45.03 14.51
C CYS A 304 -4.97 -46.40 14.09
N HIS A 305 -5.21 -47.35 14.99
CA HIS A 305 -5.77 -48.67 14.62
C HIS A 305 -7.32 -48.72 14.56
N ARG A 306 -8.01 -47.57 14.51
CA ARG A 306 -9.50 -47.52 14.46
C ARG A 306 -10.11 -47.15 13.11
N TYR A 307 -9.33 -46.99 12.03
CA TYR A 307 -9.86 -46.57 10.72
C TYR A 307 -10.16 -47.70 9.71
N ASP A 308 -9.96 -48.98 10.05
CA ASP A 308 -10.07 -50.08 9.07
C ASP A 308 -11.23 -51.07 9.28
N ASN A 309 -12.27 -50.72 10.06
CA ASN A 309 -13.49 -51.53 10.09
C ASN A 309 -14.73 -50.66 10.35
N ARG A 310 -15.35 -50.21 9.26
CA ARG A 310 -16.81 -50.02 9.12
C ARG A 310 -17.13 -49.74 7.65
N GLY A 311 -17.02 -50.79 6.83
CA GLY A 311 -17.99 -51.04 5.78
C GLY A 311 -19.04 -51.99 6.34
N GLU A 312 -20.26 -51.50 6.49
CA GLU A 312 -21.54 -52.19 6.24
C GLU A 312 -22.52 -51.13 5.74
#